data_AF-A0A172UHB0-F1
#
_entry.id   AF-A0A172UHB0-F1
#
_cell.length_a   1.000
_cell.length_b   1.000
_cell.length_c   1.000
_cell.angle_alpha   90.00
_cell.angle_beta   90.00
_cell.angle_gamma   90.00
#
_symmetry.space_group_name_H-M   'P 1'
#
loop_
_entity.id
_entity.type
_entity.pdbx_description
1 polymer ?
#
loop_
_entity_poly.entity_id
_entity_poly.type
_entity_poly.pdbx_seq_one_letter_code
_entity_poly.pdbx_strand_id
1 'polypeptide(L)'
;MSAMTNADDVPLQVSLDELGPGVGGSWLVVTQGSRHEWDLDAMTYMRMPGPASLSGQFAMDGQRLRITRVERWPRVGFTSLVFFDDPTRPLDYEHFRQSSQIESITQITTTDSASPPRSPTGYMLLDSLVDENPTRDS
;
A
#
# COMPACT_ATOMS: atom_id res chain seq x y z
N MET A 1 24.49 -18.84 -29.62
CA MET A 1 24.55 -17.82 -28.56
C MET A 1 23.29 -17.97 -27.72
N SER A 2 23.40 -18.63 -26.57
CA SER A 2 22.27 -18.88 -25.68
C SER A 2 22.13 -17.71 -24.71
N ALA A 3 20.94 -17.13 -24.64
CA ALA A 3 20.58 -16.22 -23.56
C ALA A 3 20.44 -17.04 -22.27
N MET A 4 21.33 -16.79 -21.31
CA MET A 4 21.10 -17.16 -19.92
C MET A 4 20.07 -16.18 -19.37
N THR A 5 18.81 -16.62 -19.27
CA THR A 5 17.80 -15.94 -18.47
C THR A 5 18.20 -16.10 -17.01
N ASN A 6 18.70 -15.02 -16.39
CA ASN A 6 18.96 -15.00 -14.95
C ASN A 6 17.64 -15.23 -14.20
N ALA A 7 17.59 -16.30 -13.43
CA ALA A 7 16.42 -16.79 -12.72
C ALA A 7 16.28 -16.22 -11.30
N ASP A 8 16.82 -15.01 -11.03
CA ASP A 8 17.02 -14.54 -9.65
C ASP A 8 16.32 -13.24 -9.25
N ASP A 9 15.37 -12.73 -10.03
CA ASP A 9 14.56 -11.57 -9.60
C ASP A 9 13.22 -12.01 -9.02
N VAL A 10 13.27 -12.93 -8.04
CA VAL A 10 12.12 -13.18 -7.16
C VAL A 10 12.17 -12.12 -6.08
N PRO A 11 11.19 -11.20 -5.98
CA PRO A 11 11.19 -10.21 -4.91
C PRO A 11 11.25 -10.93 -3.55
N LEU A 12 12.31 -10.67 -2.79
CA LEU A 12 12.48 -11.20 -1.45
C LEU A 12 11.34 -10.65 -0.58
N GLN A 13 10.38 -11.51 -0.24
CA GLN A 13 9.37 -11.19 0.74
C GLN A 13 10.04 -11.15 2.12
N VAL A 14 10.17 -9.95 2.68
CA VAL A 14 10.70 -9.77 4.04
C VAL A 14 9.60 -10.08 5.05
N SER A 15 9.91 -10.92 6.05
CA SER A 15 9.02 -11.22 7.18
C SER A 15 9.72 -10.92 8.49
N LEU A 16 8.95 -10.47 9.49
CA LEU A 16 9.44 -10.23 10.84
C LEU A 16 8.57 -10.96 11.86
N ASP A 17 9.14 -11.26 13.02
CA ASP A 17 8.36 -11.78 14.15
C ASP A 17 7.72 -10.66 14.96
N GLU A 18 8.26 -9.45 14.92
CA GLU A 18 7.82 -8.30 15.71
C GLU A 18 8.12 -6.99 14.94
N LEU A 19 7.15 -6.07 14.92
CA LEU A 19 7.36 -4.67 14.52
C LEU A 19 7.79 -3.86 15.74
N GLY A 20 8.42 -2.71 15.52
CA GLY A 20 8.87 -1.84 16.60
C GLY A 20 9.16 -0.42 16.14
N PRO A 21 9.50 0.48 17.07
CA PRO A 21 9.65 1.92 16.80
C PRO A 21 10.80 2.29 15.84
N GLY A 22 11.71 1.35 15.55
CA GLY A 22 12.80 1.54 14.58
C GLY A 22 12.57 0.87 13.23
N VAL A 23 11.41 0.22 13.04
CA VAL A 23 11.06 -0.45 11.79
C VAL A 23 10.35 0.55 10.88
N GLY A 24 10.85 0.72 9.66
CA GLY A 24 10.18 1.51 8.61
C GLY A 24 9.46 0.63 7.59
N GLY A 25 8.84 1.26 6.60
CA GLY A 25 8.13 0.60 5.50
C GLY A 25 6.68 0.22 5.81
N SER A 26 6.03 -0.34 4.80
CA SER A 26 4.66 -0.83 4.89
C SER A 26 4.63 -2.34 5.16
N TRP A 27 3.80 -2.75 6.11
CA TRP A 27 3.73 -4.13 6.59
C TRP A 27 2.29 -4.63 6.59
N LEU A 28 2.09 -5.82 6.06
CA LEU A 28 0.85 -6.58 6.18
C LEU A 28 0.96 -7.46 7.43
N VAL A 29 0.11 -7.18 8.42
CA VAL A 29 -0.07 -7.98 9.62
C VAL A 29 -1.35 -8.80 9.45
N VAL A 30 -1.21 -10.12 9.44
CA VAL A 30 -2.35 -11.05 9.31
C VAL A 30 -2.68 -11.61 10.68
N THR A 31 -3.98 -11.62 10.98
CA THR A 31 -4.55 -12.23 12.18
C THR A 31 -5.62 -13.23 11.74
N GLN A 32 -6.02 -14.13 12.64
CA GLN A 32 -7.02 -15.18 12.38
C GLN A 32 -8.27 -14.72 11.62
N GLY A 33 -8.72 -13.48 11.82
CA GLY A 33 -9.94 -12.96 11.21
C GLY A 33 -9.77 -11.72 10.33
N SER A 34 -8.58 -11.12 10.26
CA SER A 34 -8.41 -9.81 9.62
C SER A 34 -6.98 -9.54 9.17
N ARG A 35 -6.85 -8.68 8.17
CA ARG A 35 -5.59 -8.16 7.66
C ARG A 35 -5.46 -6.70 8.06
N HIS A 36 -4.25 -6.29 8.40
CA HIS A 36 -3.95 -4.95 8.88
C HIS A 36 -2.75 -4.45 8.11
N GLU A 37 -2.89 -3.31 7.45
CA GLU A 37 -1.76 -2.60 6.84
C GLU A 37 -1.24 -1.59 7.86
N TRP A 38 0.06 -1.70 8.15
CA TRP A 38 0.80 -0.77 8.98
C TRP A 38 1.83 -0.10 8.09
N ASP A 39 1.58 1.15 7.71
CA ASP A 39 2.57 1.98 7.05
C ASP A 39 3.33 2.75 8.12
N LEU A 40 4.53 2.28 8.46
CA LEU A 40 5.35 2.86 9.52
C LEU A 40 6.15 4.09 9.03
N ASP A 41 6.31 4.26 7.72
CA ASP A 41 6.90 5.48 7.16
C ASP A 41 5.90 6.64 7.19
N ALA A 42 4.64 6.38 6.84
CA ALA A 42 3.56 7.38 6.92
C ALA A 42 2.89 7.44 8.30
N MET A 43 3.21 6.51 9.21
CA MET A 43 2.53 6.29 10.48
C MET A 43 1.00 6.18 10.32
N THR A 44 0.56 5.28 9.45
CA THR A 44 -0.87 4.99 9.23
C THR A 44 -1.21 3.51 9.43
N TYR A 45 -2.45 3.28 9.80
CA TYR A 45 -3.04 1.97 10.06
C TYR A 45 -4.33 1.82 9.27
N MET A 46 -4.51 0.67 8.62
CA MET A 46 -5.74 0.33 7.93
C MET A 46 -6.13 -1.11 8.25
N ARG A 47 -7.41 -1.34 8.53
CA ARG A 47 -7.95 -2.68 8.78
C ARG A 47 -8.81 -3.16 7.63
N MET A 48 -8.62 -4.42 7.26
CA MET A 48 -9.42 -5.16 6.28
C MET A 48 -9.97 -6.43 6.97
N PRO A 49 -11.21 -6.40 7.49
CA PRO A 49 -11.83 -7.59 8.08
C PRO A 49 -12.02 -8.69 7.02
N GLY A 50 -11.69 -9.93 7.38
CA GLY A 50 -12.07 -11.10 6.60
C GLY A 50 -13.43 -11.67 7.05
N PRO A 51 -13.95 -12.68 6.34
CA PRO A 51 -15.20 -13.35 6.71
C PRO A 51 -15.17 -13.99 8.11
N ALA A 52 -13.98 -14.37 8.59
CA ALA A 52 -13.77 -14.94 9.92
C ALA A 52 -13.58 -13.87 11.03
N SER A 53 -13.71 -12.58 10.72
CA SER A 53 -13.56 -11.50 11.70
C SER A 53 -14.67 -11.54 12.76
N LEU A 54 -14.34 -11.95 13.98
CA LEU A 54 -15.28 -12.00 15.11
C LEU A 54 -15.81 -10.61 15.51
N SER A 55 -15.06 -9.55 15.24
CA SER A 55 -15.44 -8.18 15.59
C SER A 55 -16.40 -7.54 14.59
N GLY A 56 -16.70 -8.18 13.45
CA GLY A 56 -17.57 -7.62 12.41
C GLY A 56 -16.94 -6.45 11.64
N GLN A 57 -17.78 -5.79 10.83
CA GLN A 57 -17.43 -4.56 10.10
C GLN A 57 -17.61 -3.32 10.97
N PHE A 58 -16.72 -2.36 10.80
CA PHE A 58 -16.76 -1.04 11.41
C PHE A 58 -16.70 0.04 10.34
N ALA A 59 -17.27 1.21 10.64
CA ALA A 59 -17.39 2.32 9.69
C ALA A 59 -16.05 2.80 9.10
N MET A 60 -14.94 2.61 9.83
CA MET A 60 -13.60 3.04 9.43
C MET A 60 -12.76 1.92 8.77
N ASP A 61 -13.33 0.73 8.54
CA ASP A 61 -12.62 -0.33 7.84
C ASP A 61 -12.30 0.07 6.40
N GLY A 62 -11.13 -0.34 5.91
CA GLY A 62 -10.63 0.04 4.57
C GLY A 62 -10.15 1.50 4.46
N GLN A 63 -10.17 2.27 5.55
CA GLN A 63 -9.61 3.62 5.58
C GLN A 63 -8.22 3.61 6.20
N ARG A 64 -7.29 4.40 5.66
CA ARG A 64 -5.99 4.68 6.30
C ARG A 64 -6.18 5.74 7.38
N LEU A 65 -5.86 5.36 8.61
CA LEU A 65 -6.03 6.18 9.82
C LEU A 65 -4.65 6.52 10.37
N ARG A 66 -4.43 7.78 10.76
CA ARG A 66 -3.16 8.22 11.32
C ARG A 66 -2.95 7.61 12.70
N ILE A 67 -1.84 6.89 12.88
CA ILE A 67 -1.45 6.32 14.16
C ILE A 67 -0.99 7.47 15.07
N THR A 68 -1.57 7.56 16.25
CA THR A 68 -1.16 8.51 17.29
C THR A 68 -0.14 7.90 18.23
N ARG A 69 -0.32 6.61 18.56
CA ARG A 69 0.57 5.83 19.42
C ARG A 69 0.31 4.34 19.32
N VAL A 70 1.33 3.57 19.68
CA VAL A 70 1.29 2.11 19.74
C VAL A 70 1.62 1.69 21.16
N GLU A 71 0.64 1.15 21.89
CA GLU A 71 0.89 0.62 23.24
C GLU A 71 1.47 -0.78 23.21
N ARG A 72 1.12 -1.56 22.18
CA ARG A 72 1.64 -2.91 21.97
C ARG A 72 1.87 -3.14 20.50
N TRP A 73 3.15 -3.26 20.14
CA TRP A 73 3.56 -3.49 18.77
C TRP A 73 3.11 -4.87 18.27
N PRO A 74 2.79 -5.00 16.97
CA PRO A 74 2.50 -6.30 16.37
C PRO A 74 3.63 -7.31 16.57
N ARG A 75 3.29 -8.48 17.12
CA ARG A 75 4.21 -9.61 17.28
C ARG A 75 3.48 -10.92 17.00
N VAL A 76 4.10 -11.79 16.19
CA VAL A 76 3.58 -13.12 15.84
C VAL A 76 3.32 -13.93 17.13
N GLY A 77 2.14 -14.53 17.21
CA GLY A 77 1.70 -15.28 18.39
C GLY A 77 1.05 -14.43 19.49
N PHE A 78 1.05 -13.10 19.38
CA PHE A 78 0.45 -12.17 20.35
C PHE A 78 -0.58 -11.25 19.69
N THR A 79 -1.13 -10.31 20.46
CA THR A 79 -2.01 -9.25 19.95
C THR A 79 -1.25 -7.93 19.82
N SER A 80 -1.79 -6.98 19.07
CA SER A 80 -1.36 -5.58 19.06
C SER A 80 -2.41 -4.67 19.71
N LEU A 81 -1.99 -3.47 20.11
CA LEU A 81 -2.86 -2.40 20.57
C LEU A 81 -2.38 -1.07 20.00
N VAL A 82 -3.18 -0.53 19.07
CA VAL A 82 -2.89 0.68 18.32
C VAL A 82 -3.95 1.74 18.57
N PHE A 83 -3.53 2.99 18.62
CA PHE A 83 -4.39 4.15 18.72
C PHE A 83 -4.22 5.02 17.48
N PHE A 84 -5.33 5.61 17.02
CA PHE A 84 -5.37 6.40 15.80
C PHE A 84 -6.43 7.50 15.88
N ASP A 85 -6.24 8.54 15.07
CA ASP A 85 -7.14 9.68 15.01
C ASP A 85 -8.54 9.27 14.51
N ASP A 86 -9.57 9.94 15.02
CA ASP A 86 -10.88 9.94 14.37
C ASP A 86 -10.78 10.66 13.01
N PRO A 87 -11.23 10.04 11.89
CA PRO A 87 -11.08 10.63 10.57
C PRO A 87 -11.94 11.87 10.34
N THR A 88 -12.97 12.11 11.17
CA THR A 88 -13.87 13.25 11.09
C THR A 88 -13.58 14.33 12.12
N ARG A 89 -13.02 13.96 13.28
CA ARG A 89 -12.73 14.85 14.40
C ARG A 89 -11.38 14.51 15.05
N PRO A 90 -10.26 14.63 14.31
CA PRO A 90 -8.94 14.15 14.74
C PRO A 90 -8.34 14.92 15.93
N LEU A 91 -8.80 16.16 16.18
CA LEU A 91 -8.34 16.96 17.32
C LEU A 91 -9.11 16.64 18.61
N ASP A 92 -10.28 16.01 18.50
CA ASP A 92 -11.20 15.81 19.62
C ASP A 92 -11.26 14.35 20.09
N TYR A 93 -11.03 13.39 19.19
CA TYR A 93 -11.20 11.96 19.47
C TYR A 93 -10.06 11.10 18.96
N GLU A 94 -9.59 10.22 19.84
CA GLU A 94 -8.70 9.10 19.55
C GLU A 94 -9.51 7.79 19.64
N HIS A 95 -9.30 6.91 18.67
CA HIS A 95 -9.84 5.55 18.68
C HIS A 95 -8.72 4.56 18.92
N PHE A 96 -9.09 3.35 19.34
CA PHE A 96 -8.13 2.28 19.54
C PHE A 96 -8.59 0.97 18.93
N ARG A 97 -7.61 0.12 18.62
CA ARG A 97 -7.82 -1.25 18.19
C ARG A 97 -6.90 -2.21 18.89
N GLN A 98 -7.52 -3.24 19.47
CA GLN A 98 -6.85 -4.47 19.81
C GLN A 98 -7.09 -5.51 18.70
N SER A 99 -6.03 -6.19 18.28
CA SER A 99 -6.12 -7.30 17.32
C SER A 99 -6.43 -8.63 18.01
N SER A 100 -6.86 -9.62 17.23
CA SER A 100 -6.71 -11.04 17.60
C SER A 100 -5.24 -11.46 17.53
N GLN A 101 -4.95 -12.74 17.82
CA GLN A 101 -3.62 -13.31 17.68
C GLN A 101 -3.09 -13.11 16.24
N ILE A 102 -1.87 -12.59 16.16
CA ILE A 102 -1.16 -12.33 14.91
C ILE A 102 -0.54 -13.64 14.43
N GLU A 103 -0.78 -13.97 13.17
CA GLU A 103 -0.32 -15.19 12.52
C GLU A 103 0.93 -14.94 11.66
N SER A 104 1.02 -13.76 11.03
CA SER A 104 2.20 -13.40 10.23
C SER A 104 2.34 -11.88 10.09
N ILE A 105 3.58 -11.46 9.81
CA ILE A 105 3.95 -10.08 9.51
C ILE A 105 4.89 -10.10 8.30
N THR A 106 4.47 -9.46 7.21
CA THR A 106 5.22 -9.47 5.94
C THR A 106 5.27 -8.08 5.35
N GLN A 107 6.43 -7.66 4.85
CA GLN A 107 6.58 -6.37 4.19
C GLN A 107 5.78 -6.32 2.89
N ILE A 108 5.11 -5.20 2.65
CA ILE A 108 4.43 -4.88 1.40
C ILE A 108 5.47 -4.17 0.54
N THR A 109 6.02 -4.88 -0.44
CA THR A 109 6.82 -4.24 -1.48
C THR A 109 5.84 -3.63 -2.49
N THR A 110 5.89 -2.32 -2.68
CA THR A 110 5.25 -1.71 -3.84
C THR A 110 6.08 -2.12 -5.05
N THR A 111 5.76 -3.23 -5.69
CA THR A 111 6.22 -3.47 -7.06
C THR A 111 5.60 -2.35 -7.88
N ASP A 112 6.40 -1.34 -8.23
CA ASP A 112 6.02 -0.23 -9.10
C ASP A 112 5.43 -0.79 -10.39
N SER A 113 4.11 -0.96 -10.40
CA SER A 113 3.37 -1.33 -11.59
C SER A 113 3.17 -0.04 -12.37
N ALA A 114 4.21 0.29 -13.14
CA ALA A 114 4.19 1.21 -14.26
C ALA A 114 3.50 2.56 -14.01
N SER A 115 4.28 3.56 -13.59
CA SER A 115 4.09 4.89 -14.19
C SER A 115 4.11 4.73 -15.72
N PRO A 116 3.11 5.22 -16.48
CA PRO A 116 3.31 5.36 -17.92
C PRO A 116 4.55 6.23 -18.13
N PRO A 117 5.41 5.95 -19.13
CA PRO A 117 6.57 6.80 -19.36
C PRO A 117 6.08 8.24 -19.51
N ARG A 118 6.56 9.11 -18.62
CA ARG A 118 6.43 10.56 -18.83
C ARG A 118 7.05 10.82 -20.19
N SER A 119 6.21 11.09 -21.19
CA SER A 119 6.69 11.53 -22.50
C SER A 119 7.57 12.74 -22.27
N PRO A 120 8.87 12.71 -22.64
CA PRO A 120 9.65 13.92 -22.63
C PRO A 120 9.09 14.84 -23.71
N THR A 121 8.62 15.99 -23.26
CA THR A 121 8.31 17.16 -24.06
C THR A 121 9.35 17.39 -25.17
N GLY A 122 8.87 17.52 -26.41
CA GLY A 122 9.50 18.38 -27.40
C GLY A 122 10.26 17.69 -28.53
N TYR A 123 9.59 17.50 -29.66
CA TYR A 123 10.13 17.95 -30.95
C TYR A 123 8.99 18.57 -31.76
N MET A 124 8.97 19.89 -31.81
CA MET A 124 8.50 20.60 -33.00
C MET A 124 9.49 20.26 -34.12
N LEU A 125 9.01 19.67 -35.20
CA LEU A 125 9.57 19.94 -36.52
C LEU A 125 8.41 20.04 -37.51
N LEU A 126 8.15 21.26 -37.95
CA LEU A 126 7.57 21.52 -39.27
C LEU A 126 8.50 20.86 -40.28
N ASP A 127 7.94 20.08 -41.20
CA ASP A 127 8.20 20.34 -42.61
C ASP A 127 7.07 19.86 -43.50
N SER A 128 6.78 20.75 -44.44
CA SER A 128 5.68 20.75 -45.38
C SER A 128 5.96 19.77 -46.51
N LEU A 129 4.94 19.04 -46.97
CA LEU A 129 4.85 18.61 -48.36
C LEU A 129 3.44 18.89 -48.87
N VAL A 130 3.37 19.98 -49.62
CA VAL A 130 2.34 20.32 -50.59
C VAL A 130 2.42 19.28 -51.71
N ASP A 131 1.29 18.76 -52.16
CA ASP A 131 1.08 18.61 -53.59
C ASP A 131 -0.40 18.81 -53.91
N GLU A 132 -0.63 19.71 -54.86
CA GLU A 132 -1.93 20.07 -55.38
C GLU A 132 -2.42 18.99 -56.35
N ASN A 133 -3.73 18.75 -56.41
CA ASN A 133 -4.31 18.40 -57.70
C ASN A 133 -5.74 18.99 -57.84
N PRO A 134 -5.97 19.85 -58.84
CA PRO A 134 -7.24 20.52 -59.10
C PRO A 134 -8.21 19.63 -59.86
N THR A 135 -9.53 19.80 -59.70
CA THR A 135 -10.43 20.06 -60.84
C THR A 135 -11.83 20.54 -60.42
N ARG A 136 -12.34 21.47 -61.22
CA ARG A 136 -13.64 22.16 -61.21
C ARG A 136 -14.84 21.28 -61.55
N ASP A 137 -15.98 21.72 -61.03
CA ASP A 137 -17.36 21.78 -61.56
C ASP A 137 -17.86 20.75 -62.58
N SER A 138 -19.02 20.16 -62.25
CA SER A 138 -20.26 20.28 -63.03
C SER A 138 -21.48 20.09 -62.13
#